data_AF-A0A2W0CAF3-F1
#
_entry.id   AF-A0A2W0CAF3-F1
#
_cell.length_a   1.000
_cell.length_b   1.000
_cell.length_c   1.000
_cell.angle_alpha   90.00
_cell.angle_beta   90.00
_cell.angle_gamma   90.00
#
_symmetry.space_group_name_H-M   'P 1'
#
loop_
_entity.id
_entity.type
_entity.pdbx_description
1 polymer ?
#
loop_
_entity_poly.entity_id
_entity_poly.type
_entity_poly.pdbx_seq_one_letter_code
_entity_poly.pdbx_strand_id
1 'polypeptide(L)'
;MILEKVINKIEIQSEYKDLVDKYIDQILTEFKGKIHSVYMCGSIPKGTATPFKSDADFTIVCANPKDIDYEKLTNIKDRLLKDYPFITKIDTIICSIDDVLSKPNEWGFWVKIICVCLYGDDIGEKVPPIVISPEFTLDLYRDQGRSRSYTSFTFYC
;
A
#
# COMPACT_ATOMS: atom_id res chain seq x y z
N MET A 1 -20.51 -6.13 12.58
CA MET A 1 -19.93 -7.08 11.60
C MET A 1 -18.41 -6.92 11.65
N ILE A 2 -17.64 -8.00 11.68
CA ILE A 2 -16.16 -7.93 11.60
C ILE A 2 -15.78 -7.87 10.12
N LEU A 3 -14.83 -7.00 9.77
CA LEU A 3 -14.30 -6.93 8.42
C LEU A 3 -13.28 -8.03 8.16
N GLU A 4 -13.41 -8.64 7.00
CA GLU A 4 -12.44 -9.58 6.45
C GLU A 4 -11.57 -8.89 5.39
N LYS A 5 -10.42 -9.49 5.09
CA LYS A 5 -9.47 -8.96 4.12
C LYS A 5 -10.11 -8.88 2.73
N VAL A 6 -9.86 -7.80 1.99
CA VAL A 6 -10.45 -7.58 0.66
C VAL A 6 -9.76 -8.42 -0.43
N ILE A 7 -8.52 -8.84 -0.17
CA ILE A 7 -7.75 -9.73 -1.03
C ILE A 7 -7.35 -10.95 -0.18
N ASN A 8 -8.09 -12.04 -0.35
CA ASN A 8 -7.86 -13.28 0.40
C ASN A 8 -6.83 -14.22 -0.27
N LYS A 9 -6.51 -13.97 -1.54
CA LYS A 9 -5.50 -14.70 -2.31
C LYS A 9 -4.76 -13.71 -3.20
N ILE A 10 -3.44 -13.74 -3.15
CA ILE A 10 -2.58 -12.92 -4.00
C ILE A 10 -2.42 -13.62 -5.34
N GLU A 11 -2.72 -12.92 -6.43
CA GLU A 11 -2.58 -13.44 -7.78
C GLU A 11 -2.00 -12.35 -8.69
N ILE A 12 -0.68 -12.21 -8.70
CA ILE A 12 -0.01 -11.20 -9.54
C ILE A 12 0.16 -11.78 -10.95
N GLN A 13 -0.48 -11.15 -11.93
CA GLN A 13 -0.34 -11.47 -13.35
C GLN A 13 1.12 -11.38 -13.80
N SER A 14 1.56 -12.27 -14.69
CA SER A 14 2.97 -12.42 -15.08
C SER A 14 3.60 -11.13 -15.63
N GLU A 15 2.84 -10.31 -16.36
CA GLU A 15 3.31 -9.06 -16.94
C GLU A 15 3.68 -8.02 -15.87
N TYR A 16 3.08 -8.13 -14.67
CA TYR A 16 3.29 -7.20 -13.55
C TYR A 16 4.34 -7.70 -12.57
N LYS A 17 4.69 -8.99 -12.61
CA LYS A 17 5.56 -9.61 -11.61
C LYS A 17 6.94 -8.96 -11.56
N ASP A 18 7.57 -8.77 -12.71
CA ASP A 18 8.92 -8.17 -12.81
C ASP A 18 8.95 -6.73 -12.27
N LEU A 19 7.90 -5.94 -12.53
CA LEU A 19 7.75 -4.60 -11.94
C LEU A 19 7.69 -4.65 -10.41
N VAL A 20 6.85 -5.54 -9.86
CA VAL A 20 6.66 -5.67 -8.41
C VAL A 20 7.96 -6.11 -7.74
N ASP A 21 8.63 -7.12 -8.29
CA ASP A 21 9.90 -7.62 -7.78
C ASP A 21 10.97 -6.50 -7.82
N LYS A 22 11.12 -5.79 -8.95
CA LYS A 22 12.10 -4.69 -9.06
C LYS A 22 11.79 -3.52 -8.15
N TYR A 23 10.52 -3.20 -7.94
CA TYR A 23 10.14 -2.15 -6.99
C TYR A 23 10.63 -2.55 -5.58
N ILE A 24 10.30 -3.75 -5.12
CA ILE A 24 10.71 -4.25 -3.81
C ILE A 24 12.25 -4.24 -3.69
N ASP A 25 12.95 -4.79 -4.67
CA ASP A 25 14.42 -4.87 -4.66
C ASP A 25 15.09 -3.48 -4.60
N GLN A 26 14.62 -2.52 -5.40
CA GLN A 26 15.17 -1.16 -5.40
C GLN A 26 14.90 -0.44 -4.08
N ILE A 27 13.70 -0.59 -3.51
CA ILE A 27 13.35 0.00 -2.21
C ILE A 27 14.21 -0.57 -1.09
N LEU A 28 14.38 -1.89 -1.05
CA LEU A 28 15.18 -2.56 -0.02
C LEU A 28 16.67 -2.23 -0.15
N THR A 29 17.16 -2.05 -1.38
CA THR A 29 18.54 -1.66 -1.64
C THR A 29 18.79 -0.21 -1.22
N GLU A 30 17.93 0.72 -1.62
CA GLU A 30 18.10 2.16 -1.35
C GLU A 30 17.91 2.49 0.14
N PHE A 31 16.94 1.86 0.80
CA PHE A 31 16.57 2.15 2.19
C PHE A 31 16.96 1.03 3.15
N LYS A 32 18.12 0.40 2.89
CA LYS A 32 18.61 -0.76 3.63
C LYS A 32 18.50 -0.60 5.15
N GLY A 33 17.84 -1.56 5.78
CA GLY A 33 17.64 -1.60 7.23
C GLY A 33 16.58 -0.63 7.78
N LYS A 34 15.94 0.18 6.93
CA LYS A 34 14.85 1.10 7.32
C LYS A 34 13.46 0.54 7.01
N ILE A 35 13.36 -0.34 6.03
CA ILE A 35 12.09 -0.95 5.60
C ILE A 35 11.80 -2.16 6.47
N HIS A 36 10.63 -2.17 7.11
CA HIS A 36 10.14 -3.33 7.85
C HIS A 36 9.40 -4.29 6.91
N SER A 37 8.45 -3.77 6.15
CA SER A 37 7.61 -4.57 5.25
C SER A 37 7.05 -3.72 4.11
N VAL A 38 6.77 -4.36 2.98
CA VAL A 38 6.17 -3.74 1.80
C VAL A 38 4.84 -4.42 1.50
N TYR A 39 3.82 -3.62 1.25
CA TYR A 39 2.47 -4.06 0.93
C TYR A 39 2.01 -3.50 -0.40
N MET A 40 0.96 -4.10 -0.95
CA MET A 40 0.30 -3.63 -2.15
C MET A 40 -1.23 -3.71 -2.01
N CYS A 41 -1.95 -2.81 -2.67
CA CYS A 41 -3.39 -2.88 -2.81
C CYS A 41 -3.81 -2.68 -4.28
N GLY A 42 -5.12 -2.68 -4.54
CA GLY A 42 -5.65 -2.42 -5.88
C GLY A 42 -5.69 -3.65 -6.79
N SER A 43 -5.69 -3.41 -8.09
CA SER A 43 -5.98 -4.43 -9.12
C SER A 43 -4.85 -5.44 -9.37
N ILE A 44 -3.59 -5.04 -9.16
CA ILE A 44 -2.42 -5.90 -9.40
C ILE A 44 -2.35 -7.09 -8.42
N PRO A 45 -2.41 -6.91 -7.09
CA PRO A 45 -2.39 -8.05 -6.18
C PRO A 45 -3.65 -8.92 -6.27
N LYS A 46 -4.74 -8.39 -6.85
CA LYS A 46 -6.00 -9.11 -7.16
C LYS A 46 -5.95 -9.93 -8.45
N GLY A 47 -4.98 -9.70 -9.32
CA GLY A 47 -4.91 -10.35 -10.63
C GLY A 47 -5.92 -9.85 -11.65
N THR A 48 -6.43 -8.64 -11.44
CA THR A 48 -7.44 -8.01 -12.32
C THR A 48 -6.90 -6.73 -12.96
N ALA A 49 -5.58 -6.55 -12.97
CA ALA A 49 -4.95 -5.39 -13.57
C ALA A 49 -5.01 -5.45 -15.09
N THR A 50 -5.22 -4.29 -15.71
CA THR A 50 -5.29 -4.14 -17.15
C THR A 50 -4.18 -3.22 -17.64
N PRO A 51 -3.37 -3.64 -18.64
CA PRO A 51 -2.33 -2.80 -19.21
C PRO A 51 -2.89 -1.45 -19.70
N PHE A 52 -2.11 -0.39 -19.47
CA PHE A 52 -2.42 1.00 -19.81
C PHE A 52 -3.63 1.59 -19.07
N LYS A 53 -4.18 0.89 -18.07
CA LYS A 53 -5.30 1.35 -17.25
C LYS A 53 -5.00 1.30 -15.76
N SER A 54 -4.38 0.23 -15.31
CA SER A 54 -4.03 0.03 -13.90
C SER A 54 -2.78 0.81 -13.49
N ASP A 55 -2.83 1.32 -12.28
CA ASP A 55 -1.69 1.82 -11.49
C ASP A 55 -1.13 0.74 -10.57
N ALA A 56 -0.01 1.06 -9.91
CA ALA A 56 0.62 0.24 -8.90
C ALA A 56 0.72 1.00 -7.56
N ASP A 57 -0.07 0.57 -6.58
CA ASP A 57 -0.16 1.18 -5.26
C ASP A 57 0.62 0.39 -4.21
N PHE A 58 1.75 0.94 -3.78
CA PHE A 58 2.56 0.35 -2.72
C PHE A 58 2.35 1.07 -1.39
N THR A 59 2.44 0.31 -0.30
CA THR A 59 2.55 0.85 1.06
C THR A 59 3.80 0.32 1.73
N ILE A 60 4.65 1.20 2.20
CA ILE A 60 5.86 0.87 2.95
C ILE A 60 5.58 1.09 4.44
N VAL A 61 5.84 0.06 5.24
CA VAL A 61 5.91 0.19 6.69
C VAL A 61 7.38 0.22 7.10
N CYS A 62 7.74 1.21 7.91
CA CYS A 62 9.10 1.41 8.40
C CYS A 62 9.09 1.79 9.89
N ALA A 63 10.25 1.79 10.53
CA ALA A 63 10.35 2.22 11.93
C ALA A 63 10.06 3.73 12.08
N ASN A 64 10.61 4.54 11.18
CA ASN A 64 10.45 6.00 11.20
C ASN A 64 10.36 6.55 9.76
N PRO A 65 9.17 7.02 9.32
CA PRO A 65 8.98 7.57 7.98
C PRO A 65 9.88 8.75 7.63
N LYS A 66 10.34 9.51 8.63
CA LYS A 66 11.24 10.65 8.42
C LYS A 66 12.63 10.24 7.93
N ASP A 67 13.00 8.97 8.12
CA ASP A 67 14.30 8.46 7.69
C ASP A 67 14.30 8.02 6.22
N ILE A 68 13.13 8.04 5.56
CA ILE A 68 13.01 7.74 4.14
C ILE A 68 13.25 9.00 3.31
N ASP A 69 14.15 8.88 2.34
CA ASP A 69 14.42 9.93 1.36
C ASP A 69 13.37 9.88 0.25
N TYR A 70 12.40 10.80 0.31
CA TYR A 70 11.29 10.88 -0.63
C TYR A 70 11.71 11.30 -2.05
N GLU A 71 12.82 12.01 -2.21
CA GLU A 71 13.35 12.37 -3.53
C GLU A 71 13.90 11.13 -4.22
N LYS A 72 14.67 10.31 -3.49
CA LYS A 72 15.17 9.03 -4.03
C LYS A 72 14.05 8.05 -4.33
N LEU A 73 13.03 7.97 -3.47
CA LEU A 73 11.83 7.19 -3.75
C LEU A 73 11.15 7.67 -5.05
N THR A 74 11.03 8.98 -5.24
CA THR A 74 10.46 9.55 -6.47
C THR A 74 11.29 9.16 -7.70
N ASN A 75 12.62 9.24 -7.60
CA ASN A 75 13.50 8.82 -8.69
C ASN A 75 13.38 7.32 -9.03
N ILE A 76 13.18 6.44 -8.03
CA ILE A 76 12.91 5.01 -8.26
C ILE A 76 11.61 4.84 -9.05
N LYS A 77 10.52 5.48 -8.61
CA LYS A 77 9.21 5.41 -9.28
C LYS A 77 9.28 5.92 -10.72
N ASP A 78 9.94 7.05 -10.95
CA ASP A 78 10.07 7.65 -12.28
C ASP A 78 10.87 6.77 -13.25
N ARG A 79 11.89 6.06 -12.77
CA ARG A 79 12.62 5.08 -13.57
C ARG A 79 11.73 3.87 -13.90
N LEU A 80 11.04 3.32 -12.91
CA LEU A 80 10.14 2.18 -13.12
C LEU A 80 8.99 2.55 -14.08
N LEU A 81 8.40 3.74 -13.98
CA LEU A 81 7.37 4.19 -14.92
C LEU A 81 7.89 4.27 -16.36
N LYS A 82 9.18 4.57 -16.57
CA LYS A 82 9.80 4.54 -17.90
C LYS A 82 10.04 3.12 -18.39
N ASP A 83 10.48 2.22 -17.50
CA ASP A 83 10.76 0.82 -17.82
C ASP A 83 9.48 0.00 -18.06
N TYR A 84 8.38 0.39 -17.41
CA TYR A 84 7.07 -0.29 -17.45
C TYR A 84 5.96 0.68 -17.91
N PRO A 85 5.96 1.13 -19.18
CA PRO A 85 5.03 2.16 -19.67
C PRO A 85 3.57 1.69 -19.77
N PHE A 86 3.28 0.41 -19.51
CA PHE A 86 1.93 -0.11 -19.42
C PHE A 86 1.26 0.17 -18.05
N ILE A 87 1.99 0.71 -17.08
CA ILE A 87 1.43 1.21 -15.82
C ILE A 87 1.13 2.69 -15.95
N THR A 88 -0.04 3.12 -15.49
CA THR A 88 -0.44 4.53 -15.59
C THR A 88 0.23 5.40 -14.52
N LYS A 89 0.51 4.82 -13.34
CA LYS A 89 1.09 5.51 -12.20
C LYS A 89 1.69 4.52 -11.19
N ILE A 90 2.72 4.95 -10.45
CA ILE A 90 3.17 4.26 -9.24
C ILE A 90 2.98 5.21 -8.06
N ASP A 91 2.15 4.81 -7.10
CA ASP A 91 1.99 5.50 -5.82
C ASP A 91 2.69 4.72 -4.71
N THR A 92 3.17 5.47 -3.72
CA THR A 92 3.81 4.89 -2.55
C THR A 92 3.44 5.69 -1.33
N ILE A 93 2.72 5.04 -0.43
CA ILE A 93 2.40 5.56 0.90
C ILE A 93 3.42 5.00 1.88
N ILE A 94 3.82 5.80 2.87
CA ILE A 94 4.75 5.37 3.92
C ILE A 94 4.11 5.64 5.27
N CYS A 95 4.12 4.64 6.15
CA CYS A 95 3.68 4.76 7.54
C CYS A 95 4.63 4.07 8.51
N SER A 96 4.49 4.39 9.78
CA SER A 96 5.25 3.76 10.85
C SER A 96 4.56 2.48 11.35
N ILE A 97 5.32 1.57 11.97
CA ILE A 97 4.74 0.43 12.69
C ILE A 97 3.77 0.92 13.77
N ASP A 98 4.13 1.99 14.49
CA ASP A 98 3.32 2.57 15.55
C ASP A 98 1.99 3.10 15.03
N ASP A 99 1.96 3.74 13.85
CA ASP A 99 0.72 4.20 13.23
C ASP A 99 -0.23 3.03 12.96
N VAL A 100 0.27 1.92 12.41
CA VAL A 100 -0.54 0.74 12.08
C VAL A 100 -1.14 0.11 13.33
N LEU A 101 -0.39 0.04 14.42
CA LEU A 101 -0.83 -0.60 15.66
C LEU A 101 -1.68 0.31 16.56
N SER A 102 -1.38 1.61 16.60
CA SER A 102 -2.07 2.57 17.48
C SER A 102 -3.35 3.15 16.90
N LYS A 103 -3.51 3.11 15.57
CA LYS A 103 -4.70 3.64 14.85
C LYS A 103 -5.40 2.51 14.09
N PRO A 104 -6.05 1.55 14.79
CA PRO A 104 -6.59 0.34 14.17
C PRO A 104 -7.64 0.64 13.11
N ASN A 105 -8.46 1.68 13.27
CA ASN A 105 -9.52 2.04 12.31
C ASN A 105 -9.02 2.89 11.13
N GLU A 106 -7.74 3.29 11.12
CA GLU A 106 -7.12 4.05 10.05
C GLU A 106 -6.03 3.20 9.38
N TRP A 107 -4.78 3.29 9.86
CA TRP A 107 -3.63 2.52 9.36
C TRP A 107 -3.75 1.02 9.59
N GLY A 108 -4.32 0.63 10.73
CA GLY A 108 -4.60 -0.78 10.98
C GLY A 108 -5.57 -1.35 9.94
N PHE A 109 -6.65 -0.63 9.65
CA PHE A 109 -7.67 -1.02 8.68
C PHE A 109 -7.08 -1.10 7.27
N TRP A 110 -6.32 -0.10 6.84
CA TRP A 110 -5.65 -0.12 5.53
C TRP A 110 -4.71 -1.31 5.37
N VAL A 111 -3.79 -1.51 6.31
CA VAL A 111 -2.80 -2.59 6.19
C VAL A 111 -3.44 -3.97 6.36
N LYS A 112 -4.32 -4.13 7.36
CA LYS A 112 -4.96 -5.42 7.65
C LYS A 112 -5.95 -5.82 6.57
N ILE A 113 -6.85 -4.91 6.20
CA ILE A 113 -8.03 -5.23 5.38
C ILE A 113 -7.80 -4.93 3.90
N ILE A 114 -7.16 -3.82 3.55
CA ILE A 114 -7.04 -3.39 2.14
C ILE A 114 -5.79 -3.94 1.47
N CYS A 115 -4.65 -3.87 2.14
CA CYS A 115 -3.38 -4.26 1.57
C CYS A 115 -3.06 -5.75 1.76
N VAL A 116 -2.18 -6.26 0.91
CA VAL A 116 -1.52 -7.57 1.08
C VAL A 116 -0.04 -7.38 1.30
N CYS A 117 0.55 -8.16 2.20
CA CYS A 117 1.98 -8.14 2.44
C CYS A 117 2.71 -8.84 1.28
N LEU A 118 3.70 -8.16 0.69
CA LEU A 118 4.55 -8.72 -0.37
C LEU A 118 5.97 -9.01 0.11
N TYR A 119 6.44 -8.32 1.16
CA TYR A 119 7.76 -8.50 1.73
C TYR A 119 7.76 -8.15 3.23
N GLY A 120 8.57 -8.87 4.01
CA GLY A 120 8.72 -8.67 5.45
C GLY A 120 7.59 -9.31 6.26
N ASP A 121 7.50 -8.93 7.54
CA ASP A 121 6.46 -9.46 8.43
C ASP A 121 5.14 -8.72 8.20
N ASP A 122 4.03 -9.46 8.06
CA ASP A 122 2.69 -8.88 7.97
C ASP A 122 2.24 -8.34 9.34
N ILE A 123 2.47 -7.04 9.56
CA ILE A 123 2.10 -6.36 10.80
C ILE A 123 0.56 -6.25 10.94
N GLY A 124 -0.19 -6.38 9.85
CA GLY A 124 -1.66 -6.40 9.85
C GLY A 124 -2.24 -7.57 10.64
N GLU A 125 -1.49 -8.66 10.80
CA GLU A 125 -1.87 -9.78 11.68
C GLU A 125 -1.93 -9.37 13.15
N LYS A 126 -1.11 -8.39 13.56
CA LYS A 126 -1.08 -7.87 14.94
C LYS A 126 -2.14 -6.82 15.22
N VAL A 127 -2.82 -6.31 14.18
CA VAL A 127 -3.92 -5.36 14.32
C VAL A 127 -5.17 -6.11 14.84
N PRO A 128 -5.89 -5.59 15.85
CA PRO A 128 -7.13 -6.20 16.33
C PRO A 128 -8.18 -6.39 15.22
N PRO A 129 -9.19 -7.25 15.41
CA PRO A 129 -10.31 -7.35 14.48
C PRO A 129 -10.98 -5.99 14.27
N ILE A 130 -11.18 -5.59 13.00
CA ILE A 130 -11.84 -4.33 12.67
C ILE A 130 -13.35 -4.56 12.69
N VAL A 131 -14.04 -3.83 13.57
CA VAL A 131 -15.50 -3.92 13.73
C VAL A 131 -16.15 -2.75 12.99
N ILE A 132 -17.10 -3.06 12.11
CA ILE A 132 -17.91 -2.03 11.47
C ILE A 132 -18.84 -1.42 12.51
N SER A 133 -18.65 -0.13 12.76
CA SER A 133 -19.58 0.72 13.50
C SER A 133 -20.16 1.81 12.58
N PRO A 134 -21.26 2.46 12.96
CA PRO A 134 -21.79 3.61 12.22
C PRO A 134 -20.75 4.74 12.04
N GLU A 135 -19.95 5.01 13.07
CA GLU A 135 -18.89 6.03 13.05
C GLU A 135 -17.81 5.67 12.03
N PHE A 136 -17.31 4.43 12.07
CA PHE A 136 -16.35 3.92 11.10
C PHE A 136 -16.88 4.03 9.66
N THR A 137 -18.15 3.68 9.46
CA THR A 137 -18.80 3.76 8.15
C THR A 137 -18.89 5.21 7.65
N LEU A 138 -19.27 6.14 8.52
CA LEU A 138 -19.34 7.57 8.20
C LEU A 138 -17.96 8.15 7.85
N ASP A 139 -16.90 7.74 8.55
CA ASP A 139 -15.54 8.19 8.26
C ASP A 139 -15.06 7.68 6.89
N LEU A 140 -15.36 6.43 6.53
CA LEU A 140 -15.07 5.92 5.18
C LEU A 140 -15.79 6.72 4.07
N TYR A 141 -17.04 7.12 4.29
CA TYR A 141 -17.78 7.92 3.31
C TYR A 141 -17.21 9.34 3.19
N ARG A 142 -16.71 9.93 4.28
CA ARG A 142 -16.09 11.27 4.25
C ARG A 142 -14.79 11.28 3.45
N ASP A 143 -14.01 10.22 3.52
CA ASP A 143 -12.74 10.11 2.79
C ASP A 143 -12.94 9.92 1.27
N GLN A 144 -14.06 9.34 0.83
CA GLN A 144 -14.39 9.24 -0.60
C GLN A 144 -14.73 10.59 -1.26
N GLY A 145 -15.08 11.61 -0.47
CA GLY A 145 -15.59 12.91 -0.96
C GLY A 145 -14.57 14.03 -1.12
N ARG A 146 -13.30 13.86 -0.75
CA ARG A 146 -12.27 14.92 -0.80
C ARG A 146 -11.30 14.72 -1.97
N SER A 147 -11.30 15.67 -2.91
CA SER A 147 -10.36 15.73 -4.02
C SER A 147 -8.93 16.07 -3.56
N ARG A 148 -8.01 15.10 -3.66
CA ARG A 148 -6.55 15.23 -3.96
C ARG A 148 -5.71 16.31 -3.24
N SER A 149 -5.84 16.53 -1.93
CA SER A 149 -4.85 17.33 -1.19
C SER A 149 -4.57 16.83 0.23
N TYR A 150 -3.47 16.06 0.32
CA TYR A 150 -2.56 15.79 1.45
C TYR A 150 -3.09 15.23 2.80
N THR A 151 -2.42 14.13 3.19
CA THR A 151 -2.11 13.64 4.57
C THR A 151 -3.10 12.76 5.35
N SER A 152 -4.21 12.29 4.80
CA SER A 152 -4.95 11.18 5.44
C SER A 152 -5.65 10.36 4.36
N PHE A 153 -5.45 9.04 4.43
CA PHE A 153 -6.21 7.98 3.79
C PHE A 153 -7.08 8.36 2.60
N THR A 154 -6.64 8.01 1.40
CA THR A 154 -7.57 7.88 0.28
C THR A 154 -7.68 6.41 -0.05
N PHE A 155 -8.71 5.77 0.50
CA PHE A 155 -9.11 4.43 0.10
C PHE A 155 -9.67 4.49 -1.32
N TYR A 156 -8.95 3.93 -2.30
CA TYR A 156 -9.52 3.61 -3.59
C TYR A 156 -9.54 2.09 -3.80
N CYS A 157 -10.74 1.58 -4.03
CA CYS A 157 -10.98 0.45 -4.93
C CYS A 157 -11.05 0.99 -6.36
#